data_AF-A0A1Q6HF28-F1
#
_entry.id   AF-A0A1Q6HF28-F1
#
_cell.length_a   1.000
_cell.length_b   1.000
_cell.length_c   1.000
_cell.angle_alpha   90.00
_cell.angle_beta   90.00
_cell.angle_gamma   90.00
#
_symmetry.space_group_name_H-M   'P 1'
#
loop_
_entity.id
_entity.type
_entity.pdbx_description
1 polymer ?
#
loop_
_entity_poly.entity_id
_entity_poly.type
_entity_poly.pdbx_seq_one_letter_code
_entity_poly.pdbx_strand_id
1 'polypeptide(L)' 'MKCSFDIPADLYKDELVCFIADRYNKTAMQILLAFLAQEGYAVDDTVDKPVSIHLEDNEMEILRGLINECHLFKKV' A
#
# COMPACT_ATOMS: atom_id res chain seq x y z
N MET A 1 -6.10 18.67 -6.77
CA MET A 1 -5.18 17.80 -7.54
C MET A 1 -5.46 16.38 -7.11
N LYS A 2 -6.04 15.55 -7.99
CA LYS A 2 -6.21 14.11 -7.71
C LYS A 2 -4.89 13.43 -8.10
N CYS A 3 -4.09 13.03 -7.12
CA CYS A 3 -3.00 12.11 -7.38
C CYS A 3 -3.64 10.74 -7.62
N SER A 4 -3.92 10.42 -8.88
CA SER A 4 -4.34 9.07 -9.27
C SER A 4 -3.14 8.15 -9.06
N PHE A 5 -2.98 7.64 -7.85
CA PHE A 5 -1.95 6.69 -7.50
C PHE A 5 -2.37 5.34 -8.09
N ASP A 6 -1.93 5.07 -9.32
CA ASP A 6 -2.20 3.79 -9.98
C ASP A 6 -1.22 2.77 -9.43
N ILE A 7 -1.62 2.08 -8.35
CA ILE A 7 -0.86 0.98 -7.78
C ILE A 7 -0.75 -0.12 -8.85
N PRO A 8 0.45 -0.48 -9.32
CA PRO A 8 0.63 -1.42 -10.39
C PRO A 8 0.15 -2.79 -9.97
N ALA A 9 -0.45 -3.51 -10.93
CA ALA A 9 -0.98 -4.85 -10.70
C ALA A 9 0.09 -5.86 -10.25
N ASP A 10 1.37 -5.58 -10.53
CA ASP A 10 2.51 -6.34 -10.04
C ASP A 10 2.62 -6.32 -8.52
N LEU A 11 2.43 -5.16 -7.86
CA LEU A 11 2.47 -5.09 -6.40
C LEU A 11 1.32 -5.87 -5.75
N TYR A 12 0.17 -6.00 -6.40
CA TYR A 12 -0.92 -6.83 -5.88
C TYR A 12 -0.62 -8.32 -5.94
N LYS A 13 0.31 -8.73 -6.81
CA LYS A 13 0.74 -10.13 -6.98
C LYS A 13 2.07 -10.44 -6.30
N ASP A 14 2.69 -9.43 -5.71
CA ASP A 14 3.95 -9.60 -5.00
C ASP A 14 3.76 -10.52 -3.79
N GLU A 15 4.68 -11.46 -3.62
CA GLU A 15 4.60 -12.50 -2.60
C GLU A 15 4.60 -11.90 -1.18
N LEU A 16 5.34 -10.81 -0.96
CA LEU A 16 5.43 -10.15 0.35
C LEU A 16 4.14 -9.38 0.64
N VAL A 17 3.57 -8.69 -0.35
CA VAL A 17 2.28 -8.01 -0.20
C VAL A 17 1.16 -9.04 0.06
N CYS A 18 1.20 -10.18 -0.64
CA CYS A 18 0.27 -11.29 -0.42
C CYS A 18 0.42 -11.90 0.98
N PHE A 19 1.66 -12.06 1.47
CA PHE A 19 1.94 -12.56 2.80
C PHE A 19 1.42 -11.64 3.91
N ILE A 20 1.62 -10.33 3.76
CA ILE A 20 1.08 -9.33 4.69
C ILE A 20 -0.45 -9.30 4.59
N ALA A 21 -1.00 -9.33 3.39
CA ALA A 21 -2.45 -9.40 3.15
C ALA A 21 -3.08 -10.60 3.85
N ASP A 22 -2.48 -11.78 3.77
CA ASP A 22 -2.91 -13.00 4.46
C ASP A 22 -2.89 -12.81 6.00
N ARG A 23 -1.78 -12.28 6.54
CA ARG A 23 -1.63 -11.98 7.98
C ARG A 23 -2.76 -11.10 8.52
N TYR A 24 -3.17 -10.08 7.77
CA TYR A 24 -4.25 -9.19 8.16
C TYR A 24 -5.64 -9.65 7.71
N ASN A 25 -5.76 -10.79 7.01
CA ASN A 25 -7.01 -11.27 6.37
C ASN A 25 -7.63 -10.22 5.44
N LYS A 26 -6.78 -9.57 4.65
CA LYS A 26 -7.11 -8.43 3.81
C LYS A 26 -6.63 -8.68 2.40
N THR A 27 -7.07 -7.86 1.47
CA THR A 27 -6.56 -7.88 0.10
C THR A 27 -5.29 -7.06 0.01
N ALA A 28 -4.38 -7.42 -0.90
CA ALA A 28 -3.17 -6.65 -1.21
C ALA A 28 -3.47 -5.16 -1.44
N MET A 29 -4.60 -4.85 -2.07
CA MET A 29 -5.10 -3.48 -2.22
C MET A 29 -5.36 -2.77 -0.89
N GLN A 30 -6.01 -3.41 0.07
CA GLN A 30 -6.24 -2.81 1.38
C GLN A 30 -4.94 -2.59 2.16
N ILE A 31 -3.95 -3.50 2.03
CA ILE A 31 -2.63 -3.33 2.64
C ILE A 31 -1.91 -2.11 2.08
N LEU A 32 -1.85 -1.98 0.76
CA LEU A 32 -1.18 -0.86 0.11
C LEU A 32 -1.89 0.47 0.38
N LEU A 33 -3.23 0.47 0.46
CA LEU A 33 -3.99 1.66 0.89
C LEU A 33 -3.69 2.05 2.34
N ALA A 34 -3.61 1.08 3.26
CA ALA A 34 -3.27 1.33 4.65
C ALA A 34 -1.81 1.83 4.81
N PHE A 35 -0.90 1.31 3.99
CA PHE A 35 0.47 1.81 3.90
C PHE A 35 0.50 3.27 3.44
N LEU A 36 -0.20 3.60 2.35
CA LEU A 36 -0.29 4.96 1.82
C LEU A 36 -0.90 5.92 2.84
N ALA A 37 -1.94 5.51 3.54
CA ALA A 37 -2.57 6.30 4.60
C ALA A 37 -1.59 6.57 5.76
N GLN A 38 -0.79 5.58 6.16
CA GLN A 38 0.23 5.73 7.22
C GLN A 38 1.42 6.58 6.79
N GLU A 39 1.81 6.52 5.51
CA GLU A 39 2.80 7.42 4.91
C GLU A 39 2.31 8.87 4.77
N GLY A 40 1.00 9.11 4.93
CA GLY A 40 0.37 10.43 4.80
C GLY A 40 -0.03 10.79 3.36
N TYR A 41 -0.10 9.82 2.46
CA TYR A 41 -0.67 10.01 1.13
C TYR A 41 -2.21 10.06 1.22
N ALA A 42 -2.80 11.00 0.50
CA ALA A 42 -4.25 11.12 0.37
C ALA A 42 -4.78 9.97 -0.51
N VAL A 43 -5.13 8.85 0.11
CA VAL A 43 -5.95 7.82 -0.51
C VAL A 43 -7.37 8.32 -0.64
N ASP A 44 -7.97 8.14 -1.82
CA ASP A 44 -9.32 8.61 -2.12
C ASP A 44 -10.32 7.92 -1.17
N ASP A 45 -11.13 8.73 -0.47
CA ASP A 45 -12.12 8.33 0.55
C ASP A 45 -13.26 7.45 -0.01
N THR A 46 -13.19 7.07 -1.30
CA THR A 46 -14.12 6.13 -1.94
C THR A 46 -14.02 4.71 -1.39
N VAL A 47 -13.00 4.40 -0.60
CA VAL A 47 -12.97 3.19 0.23
C VAL A 47 -13.74 3.51 1.51
N ASP A 48 -15.02 3.14 1.53
CA ASP A 48 -16.07 3.39 2.55
C ASP A 48 -15.65 3.20 4.03
N LYS A 49 -14.47 2.66 4.31
CA LYS A 49 -13.83 2.72 5.62
C LYS A 49 -12.35 3.01 5.47
N PRO A 50 -11.79 3.96 6.25
CA PRO A 50 -10.35 4.03 6.45
C PRO A 50 -9.94 2.66 7.00
N VAL A 51 -9.22 1.92 6.18
CA VAL A 51 -8.75 0.58 6.52
C VAL A 51 -7.92 0.75 7.79
N SER A 52 -8.50 0.37 8.94
CA SER A 52 -7.86 0.48 10.26
C SER A 52 -6.82 -0.62 10.44
N ILE A 53 -5.99 -0.81 9.43
CA ILE A 53 -4.83 -1.69 9.46
C ILE A 53 -3.67 -0.82 9.88
N HIS A 54 -3.07 -1.18 11.00
CA HIS A 54 -1.80 -0.64 11.41
C HIS A 54 -0.73 -1.64 11.00
N LEU A 55 0.12 -1.23 10.07
CA LEU A 55 1.25 -2.04 9.62
C LEU A 55 2.38 -1.82 10.60
N GLU A 56 3.06 -2.90 10.99
CA GLU A 56 4.24 -2.80 11.84
C GLU A 56 5.39 -2.13 11.07
N ASP A 57 6.35 -1.53 11.77
CA ASP A 57 7.49 -0.83 11.14
C ASP A 57 8.23 -1.73 10.14
N ASN A 58 8.43 -3.01 10.48
CA ASN A 58 9.09 -3.97 9.60
C ASN A 58 8.30 -4.21 8.30
N GLU A 59 6.97 -4.22 8.35
CA GLU A 59 6.12 -4.40 7.17
C GLU A 59 6.08 -3.12 6.34
N MET A 60 6.06 -1.96 6.98
CA MET A 60 6.19 -0.67 6.30
C MET A 60 7.52 -0.53 5.57
N GLU A 61 8.63 -0.98 6.15
CA GLU A 61 9.94 -0.97 5.48
C GLU A 61 9.97 -1.89 4.26
N ILE A 62 9.37 -3.09 4.36
CA ILE A 62 9.24 -4.03 3.24
C ILE A 62 8.42 -3.38 2.11
N LEU A 63 7.24 -2.84 2.42
CA LEU A 63 6.36 -2.19 1.44
C LEU A 63 7.01 -0.96 0.81
N ARG A 64 7.74 -0.15 1.59
CA ARG A 64 8.55 0.96 1.07
C ARG A 64 9.58 0.47 0.06
N GLY A 65 10.30 -0.61 0.37
CA GLY A 65 11.27 -1.23 -0.53
C GLY A 65 10.62 -1.58 -1.87
N LEU A 66 9.51 -2.32 -1.82
CA LEU A 66 8.77 -2.78 -2.99
C LEU A 66 8.22 -1.63 -3.85
N ILE A 67 7.63 -0.61 -3.22
CA ILE A 67 7.05 0.51 -3.97
C ILE A 67 8.15 1.40 -4.57
N ASN A 68 9.30 1.51 -3.90
CA ASN A 68 10.47 2.20 -4.42
C ASN A 68 11.09 1.44 -5.61
N GLU A 69 11.16 0.11 -5.54
CA GLU A 69 11.59 -0.75 -6.66
C GLU A 69 10.61 -0.70 -7.83
N CYS A 70 9.30 -0.58 -7.57
CA CYS A 70 8.27 -0.37 -8.60
C CYS A 70 8.29 1.04 -9.23
N HIS A 71 9.22 1.94 -8.86
CA HIS A 71 9.34 3.31 -9.36
C HIS A 71 8.08 4.19 -9.19
N LEU A 72 7.12 3.83 -8.32
CA LEU A 72 5.85 4.55 -8.20
C LEU A 72 5.99 5.96 -7.64
N PHE A 73 7.07 6.18 -6.89
CA PHE A 73 7.45 7.49 -6.36
C PHE A 73 8.74 7.96 -7.03
N LYS A 74 8.75 8.13 -8.36
CA LYS A 74 9.74 9.03 -8.95
C LYS A 74 9.47 10.45 -8.44
N LYS A 75 10.20 10.80 -7.39
CA LYS A 75 10.34 12.16 -6.88
C LYS A 75 10.93 13.00 -8.01
N VAL A 76 10.08 13.74 -8.72
CA VAL A 76 10.49 14.89 -9.55
C VAL A 76 10.92 16.00 -8.61
#